data_AF-A0A453E3J1-F1
#
_entry.id   AF-A0A453E3J1-F1
#
_cell.length_a   1.000
_cell.length_b   1.000
_cell.length_c   1.000
_cell.angle_alpha   90.00
_cell.angle_beta   90.00
_cell.angle_gamma   90.00
#
_symmetry.space_group_name_H-M   'P 1'
#
loop_
_entity.id
_entity.type
_entity.pdbx_description
1 polymer ?
#
loop_
_entity_poly.entity_id
_entity_poly.type
_entity_poly.pdbx_seq_one_letter_code
_entity_poly.pdbx_strand_id
1 'polypeptide(L)'
;MFFSKEHYEVFLEFGGYGQNDILIRKSKAKLMKPAFTVVRDESTRCFLLFIRGAISVKDRLTAATAAEVPFHHVVSQEGRGSCIVVGHAHCGMVAAARWVADQAIPCLRRAIEQFPDYKIKIIGHSMGAAIAAILTYILRENKKLSSSSCIAFGPAACMSWDLAESSKDFVTTVVNKNDLVPSFGKVSASELRTKVMASSWAPGLQEHIQQKRLLSFINHSLDLIRSYIPFVSSPSSKVADVGMLRSCTTKAGMKHSKGVHKVVKKHSA
;
A
#
# COMPACT_ATOMS: atom_id res chain seq x y z
N MET A 1 2.08 -7.83 20.56
CA MET A 1 1.63 -6.41 20.50
C MET A 1 0.10 -6.35 20.47
N PHE A 2 -0.56 -6.22 21.62
CA PHE A 2 -2.02 -6.27 21.71
C PHE A 2 -2.51 -5.09 22.56
N PHE A 3 -3.27 -4.15 22.01
CA PHE A 3 -3.69 -2.95 22.76
C PHE A 3 -5.02 -3.15 23.50
N SER A 4 -5.01 -3.94 24.59
CA SER A 4 -5.86 -3.60 25.74
C SER A 4 -5.21 -2.42 26.48
N LYS A 5 -5.94 -1.77 27.41
CA LYS A 5 -5.36 -0.65 28.18
C LYS A 5 -4.08 -1.10 28.91
N GLU A 6 -4.15 -2.23 29.61
CA GLU A 6 -3.04 -2.82 30.38
C GLU A 6 -1.81 -3.13 29.53
N HIS A 7 -1.99 -3.86 28.43
CA HIS A 7 -0.87 -4.23 27.55
C HIS A 7 -0.19 -3.02 26.87
N TYR A 8 -0.89 -1.89 26.74
CA TYR A 8 -0.27 -0.67 26.24
C TYR A 8 0.64 -0.01 27.28
N GLU A 9 0.21 0.02 28.55
CA GLU A 9 1.04 0.56 29.63
C GLU A 9 2.30 -0.29 29.80
N VAL A 10 2.18 -1.63 29.74
CA VAL A 10 3.34 -2.54 29.74
C VAL A 10 4.28 -2.28 28.55
N PHE A 11 3.73 -1.98 27.37
CA PHE A 11 4.53 -1.61 26.21
C PHE A 11 5.32 -0.30 26.45
N LEU A 12 4.68 0.70 27.04
CA LEU A 12 5.35 1.96 27.37
C LEU A 12 6.44 1.76 28.42
N GLU A 13 6.14 1.02 29.49
CA GLU A 13 7.08 0.68 30.56
C GLU A 13 8.30 -0.06 30.02
N PHE A 14 8.08 -1.13 29.24
CA PHE A 14 9.16 -1.89 28.62
C PHE A 14 9.99 -1.05 27.65
N GLY A 15 9.35 -0.13 26.93
CA GLY A 15 10.00 0.81 26.02
C GLY A 15 10.67 2.00 26.72
N GLY A 16 10.48 2.17 28.03
CA GLY A 16 10.97 3.34 28.78
C GLY A 16 10.27 4.65 28.40
N TYR A 17 9.04 4.60 27.92
CA TYR A 17 8.30 5.77 27.42
C TYR A 17 7.31 6.31 28.45
N GLY A 18 7.33 7.63 28.64
CA GLY A 18 6.34 8.35 29.45
C GLY A 18 5.11 8.77 28.63
N GLN A 19 4.07 9.27 29.32
CA GLN A 19 2.89 9.83 28.66
C GLN A 19 3.22 11.03 27.76
N ASN A 20 4.25 11.81 28.12
CA ASN A 20 4.71 12.97 27.37
C ASN A 20 5.41 12.59 26.04
N ASP A 21 5.85 11.34 25.91
CA ASP A 21 6.50 10.86 24.69
C ASP A 21 5.48 10.41 23.63
N ILE A 22 4.21 10.28 24.00
CA ILE A 22 3.16 9.82 23.10
C ILE A 22 2.64 11.00 22.28
N LEU A 23 2.86 10.94 20.96
CA LEU A 23 2.43 11.96 20.02
C LEU A 23 0.98 11.75 19.56
N ILE A 24 0.63 10.49 19.28
CA ILE A 24 -0.73 10.11 18.87
C ILE A 24 -0.98 8.65 19.25
N ARG A 25 -2.16 8.37 19.80
CA ARG A 25 -2.62 7.00 20.09
C ARG A 25 -3.99 6.76 19.48
N LYS A 26 -4.09 5.76 18.60
CA LYS A 26 -5.35 5.24 18.06
C LYS A 26 -5.52 3.80 18.50
N SER A 27 -6.28 3.58 19.58
CA SER A 27 -6.44 2.25 20.20
C SER A 27 -7.57 1.40 19.58
N LYS A 28 -8.59 2.04 18.99
CA LYS A 28 -9.78 1.36 18.45
C LYS A 28 -9.58 1.02 16.97
N ALA A 29 -9.42 -0.25 16.65
CA ALA A 29 -9.38 -0.71 15.27
C ALA A 29 -10.80 -0.75 14.65
N LYS A 30 -10.91 -0.29 13.40
CA LYS A 30 -12.10 -0.46 12.55
C LYS A 30 -11.64 -1.09 11.22
N LEU A 31 -12.58 -1.48 10.36
CA LEU A 31 -12.26 -1.98 9.02
C LEU A 31 -11.36 -0.98 8.28
N MET A 32 -10.20 -1.45 7.79
CA MET A 32 -9.14 -0.64 7.15
C MET A 32 -8.60 0.52 8.01
N LYS A 33 -8.78 0.48 9.33
CA LYS A 33 -8.33 1.54 10.26
C LYS A 33 -7.64 0.87 11.45
N PRO A 34 -6.38 0.44 11.28
CA PRO A 34 -5.67 -0.33 12.29
C PRO A 34 -5.43 0.51 13.55
N ALA A 35 -5.19 -0.17 14.67
CA ALA A 35 -4.68 0.52 15.85
C ALA A 35 -3.20 0.86 15.64
N PHE A 36 -2.80 2.08 16.00
CA PHE A 36 -1.40 2.51 15.91
C PHE A 36 -1.08 3.55 16.99
N THR A 37 0.20 3.74 17.26
CA THR A 37 0.70 4.81 18.12
C THR A 37 1.96 5.43 17.51
N VAL A 38 2.20 6.72 17.79
CA VAL A 38 3.49 7.36 17.52
C VAL A 38 4.07 7.78 18.86
N VAL A 39 5.32 7.41 19.08
CA VAL A 39 6.09 7.77 20.26
C VAL A 39 7.37 8.49 19.82
N ARG A 40 7.76 9.52 20.56
CA ARG A 40 9.07 10.16 20.43
C ARG A 40 10.06 9.41 21.32
N ASP A 41 11.02 8.75 20.71
CA ASP A 41 12.11 8.09 21.40
C ASP A 41 13.34 8.99 21.38
N GLU A 42 13.64 9.57 22.55
CA GLU A 42 14.78 10.47 22.73
C GLU A 42 16.11 9.71 22.61
N SER A 43 16.16 8.47 23.09
CA SER A 43 17.39 7.66 23.13
C SER A 43 17.96 7.39 21.73
N THR A 44 17.08 7.12 20.76
CA THR A 44 17.47 6.88 19.37
C THR A 44 17.23 8.08 18.45
N ARG A 45 16.78 9.21 19.00
CA ARG A 45 16.39 10.43 18.25
C ARG A 45 15.45 10.06 17.09
N CYS A 46 14.38 9.33 17.40
CA CYS A 46 13.43 8.84 16.41
C CYS A 46 11.98 9.08 16.82
N PHE A 47 11.12 9.36 15.85
CA PHE A 47 9.68 9.17 15.97
C PHE A 47 9.34 7.74 15.52
N LEU A 48 8.92 6.92 16.48
CA LEU A 48 8.56 5.52 16.27
C LEU A 48 7.05 5.40 16.06
N LEU A 49 6.63 4.99 14.86
CA LEU A 49 5.23 4.73 14.53
C LEU A 49 4.98 3.23 14.55
N PHE A 50 4.25 2.74 15.56
CA PHE A 50 3.92 1.34 15.71
C PHE A 50 2.53 1.04 15.14
N ILE A 51 2.44 0.10 14.20
CA ILE A 51 1.17 -0.37 13.61
C ILE A 51 0.86 -1.79 14.10
N ARG A 52 -0.33 -1.96 14.68
CA ARG A 52 -0.77 -3.26 15.19
C ARG A 52 -1.13 -4.21 14.05
N GLY A 53 -0.73 -5.48 14.18
CA GLY A 53 -1.19 -6.57 13.31
C GLY A 53 -2.66 -6.93 13.49
N ALA A 54 -3.14 -7.87 12.66
CA ALA A 54 -4.53 -8.30 12.65
C ALA A 54 -4.84 -9.19 13.86
N ILE A 55 -5.69 -8.70 14.76
CA ILE A 55 -6.08 -9.43 15.96
C ILE A 55 -7.59 -9.62 16.08
N SER A 56 -8.37 -8.81 15.35
CA SER A 56 -9.83 -8.89 15.34
C SER A 56 -10.37 -9.48 14.03
N VAL A 57 -11.62 -9.95 14.03
CA VAL A 57 -12.32 -10.39 12.81
C VAL A 57 -12.34 -9.30 11.73
N LYS A 58 -12.46 -8.02 12.13
CA LYS A 58 -12.43 -6.87 11.22
C LYS A 58 -11.04 -6.69 10.58
N ASP A 59 -9.98 -6.87 11.37
CA ASP A 59 -8.62 -6.84 10.85
C ASP A 59 -8.36 -8.01 9.90
N ARG A 60 -8.92 -9.19 10.20
CA ARG A 60 -8.87 -10.35 9.31
C ARG A 60 -9.66 -10.11 8.02
N LEU A 61 -10.77 -9.38 8.07
CA LEU A 61 -11.50 -8.98 6.85
C LEU A 61 -10.67 -7.99 6.00
N THR A 62 -9.94 -7.07 6.65
CA THR A 62 -8.95 -6.24 5.96
C THR A 62 -7.91 -7.09 5.24
N ALA A 63 -7.34 -8.09 5.92
CA ALA A 63 -6.37 -9.03 5.32
C ALA A 63 -6.99 -9.98 4.28
N ALA A 64 -8.29 -10.26 4.36
CA ALA A 64 -9.00 -11.14 3.43
C ALA A 64 -9.46 -10.41 2.17
N THR A 65 -9.21 -9.11 2.04
CA THR A 65 -9.48 -8.41 0.77
C THR A 65 -8.56 -8.94 -0.32
N ALA A 66 -9.08 -9.88 -1.11
CA ALA A 66 -8.34 -10.51 -2.21
C ALA A 66 -8.09 -9.57 -3.39
N ALA A 67 -8.56 -8.32 -3.33
CA ALA A 67 -8.36 -7.33 -4.37
C ALA A 67 -6.97 -6.68 -4.27
N GLU A 68 -6.33 -6.47 -5.42
CA GLU A 68 -5.17 -5.60 -5.53
C GLU A 68 -5.56 -4.31 -6.25
N VAL A 69 -4.79 -3.25 -5.99
CA VAL A 69 -4.96 -1.96 -6.64
C VAL A 69 -3.61 -1.52 -7.22
N PRO A 70 -3.61 -0.76 -8.32
CA PRO A 70 -2.40 -0.12 -8.80
C PRO A 70 -1.79 0.75 -7.70
N PHE A 71 -0.48 0.62 -7.51
CA PHE A 71 0.29 1.42 -6.56
C PHE A 71 1.59 1.84 -7.23
N HIS A 72 2.00 3.08 -7.01
CA HIS A 72 3.23 3.61 -7.57
C HIS A 72 3.95 4.42 -6.51
N HIS A 73 5.27 4.55 -6.70
CA HIS A 73 6.10 5.43 -5.90
C HIS A 73 7.13 6.15 -6.75
N VAL A 74 7.41 7.40 -6.40
CA VAL A 74 8.44 8.20 -7.05
C VAL A 74 9.76 8.05 -6.28
N VAL A 75 10.73 7.42 -6.91
CA VAL A 75 12.10 7.28 -6.41
C VAL A 75 12.94 8.42 -6.97
N SER A 76 13.34 9.35 -6.11
CA SER A 76 14.32 10.38 -6.46
C SER A 76 15.73 9.81 -6.32
N GLN A 77 16.45 9.60 -7.43
CA GLN A 77 17.87 9.26 -7.41
C GLN A 77 18.70 10.53 -7.60
N GLU A 78 19.65 10.78 -6.69
CA GLU A 78 20.57 11.91 -6.82
C GLU A 78 21.33 11.82 -8.15
N GLY A 79 21.19 12.85 -8.99
CA GLY A 79 21.89 12.97 -10.27
C GLY A 79 21.31 12.19 -11.46
N ARG A 80 20.25 11.37 -11.29
CA ARG A 80 19.66 10.56 -12.39
C ARG A 80 18.17 10.82 -12.66
N GLY A 81 17.59 11.86 -12.08
CA GLY A 81 16.17 12.19 -12.23
C GLY A 81 15.26 11.31 -11.38
N SER A 82 13.96 11.62 -11.39
CA SER A 82 12.94 10.84 -10.67
C SER A 82 12.49 9.65 -11.51
N CYS A 83 12.59 8.44 -10.97
CA CYS A 83 12.05 7.23 -11.57
C CYS A 83 10.71 6.87 -10.89
N ILE A 84 9.71 6.49 -11.67
CA ILE A 84 8.43 6.01 -11.13
C ILE A 84 8.45 4.48 -11.14
N VAL A 85 8.35 3.87 -9.97
CA VAL A 85 8.14 2.43 -9.84
C VAL A 85 6.64 2.18 -9.76
N VAL A 86 6.12 1.35 -10.66
CA VAL A 86 4.69 1.02 -10.74
C VAL A 86 4.52 -0.46 -10.43
N GLY A 87 3.47 -0.80 -9.70
CA GLY A 87 3.13 -2.18 -9.38
C GLY A 87 1.71 -2.30 -8.81
N HIS A 88 1.47 -3.39 -8.09
CA HIS A 88 0.19 -3.65 -7.44
C HIS A 88 0.39 -3.85 -5.95
N ALA A 89 -0.57 -3.40 -5.16
CA ALA A 89 -0.58 -3.61 -3.71
C ALA A 89 -1.96 -4.05 -3.21
N HIS A 90 -1.96 -4.73 -2.06
CA HIS A 90 -3.15 -5.29 -1.44
C HIS A 90 -4.13 -4.17 -1.03
N CYS A 91 -5.36 -4.18 -1.56
CA CYS A 91 -6.24 -3.01 -1.48
C CYS A 91 -6.55 -2.60 -0.03
N GLY A 92 -6.82 -3.58 0.85
CA GLY A 92 -7.13 -3.30 2.24
C GLY A 92 -5.95 -2.71 3.01
N MET A 93 -4.73 -3.17 2.72
CA MET A 93 -3.52 -2.66 3.36
C MET A 93 -3.15 -1.27 2.83
N VAL A 94 -3.37 -0.99 1.54
CA VAL A 94 -3.25 0.36 0.97
C VAL A 94 -4.25 1.32 1.61
N ALA A 95 -5.52 0.93 1.72
CA ALA A 95 -6.54 1.75 2.38
C ALA A 95 -6.18 2.04 3.84
N ALA A 96 -5.69 1.03 4.57
CA ALA A 96 -5.20 1.18 5.93
C ALA A 96 -3.99 2.12 6.02
N ALA A 97 -3.00 1.97 5.14
CA ALA A 97 -1.82 2.82 5.12
C ALA A 97 -2.16 4.28 4.85
N ARG A 98 -3.04 4.55 3.87
CA ARG A 98 -3.54 5.91 3.59
C ARG A 98 -4.27 6.51 4.79
N TRP A 99 -5.13 5.73 5.45
CA TRP A 99 -5.80 6.21 6.65
C TRP A 99 -4.83 6.52 7.78
N VAL A 100 -3.79 5.70 8.01
CA VAL A 100 -2.75 6.02 9.01
C VAL A 100 -1.99 7.29 8.62
N ALA A 101 -1.65 7.45 7.34
CA ALA A 101 -0.98 8.65 6.83
C ALA A 101 -1.78 9.92 7.09
N ASP A 102 -3.08 9.91 6.81
CA ASP A 102 -3.99 11.05 7.05
C ASP A 102 -4.00 11.47 8.53
N GLN A 103 -3.85 10.51 9.44
CA GLN A 103 -3.82 10.77 10.88
C GLN A 103 -2.43 11.19 11.39
N ALA A 104 -1.36 10.58 10.86
CA ALA A 104 -0.01 10.70 11.39
C ALA A 104 0.78 11.87 10.78
N ILE A 105 0.62 12.16 9.47
CA ILE A 105 1.40 13.19 8.77
C ILE A 105 1.32 14.56 9.44
N PRO A 106 0.14 15.08 9.83
CA PRO A 106 0.06 16.40 10.47
C PRO A 106 0.84 16.46 11.78
N CYS A 107 0.82 15.37 12.56
CA CYS A 107 1.53 15.26 13.82
C CYS A 107 3.05 15.15 13.60
N LEU A 108 3.48 14.25 12.71
CA LEU A 108 4.89 14.04 12.38
C LEU A 108 5.55 15.29 11.79
N ARG A 109 4.82 16.07 10.97
CA ARG A 109 5.34 17.34 10.43
C ARG A 109 5.68 18.34 11.52
N ARG A 110 4.77 18.53 12.49
CA ARG A 110 5.03 19.43 13.63
C ARG A 110 6.17 18.92 14.50
N ALA A 111 6.24 17.60 14.69
CA ALA A 111 7.28 16.98 15.50
C ALA A 111 8.67 17.14 14.87
N ILE A 112 8.81 16.96 13.55
CA ILE A 112 10.07 17.22 12.83
C ILE A 112 10.45 18.70 12.82
N GLU A 113 9.49 19.62 12.78
CA GLU A 113 9.79 21.05 12.88
C GLU A 113 10.39 21.41 14.26
N GLN A 114 9.97 20.70 15.32
CA GLN A 114 10.51 20.87 16.67
C GLN A 114 11.82 20.12 16.90
N PHE A 115 11.99 18.97 16.26
CA PHE A 115 13.17 18.10 16.39
C PHE A 115 13.72 17.73 15.00
N PRO A 116 14.41 18.65 14.30
CA PRO A 116 14.81 18.48 12.89
C PRO A 116 15.81 17.34 12.64
N ASP A 117 16.54 16.97 13.68
CA ASP A 117 17.53 15.90 13.73
C ASP A 117 16.92 14.51 13.94
N TYR A 118 15.63 14.43 14.27
CA TYR A 118 14.96 13.16 14.53
C TYR A 118 14.57 12.46 13.23
N LYS A 119 14.72 11.13 13.21
CA LYS A 119 14.30 10.29 12.09
C LYS A 119 12.90 9.73 12.30
N ILE A 120 12.21 9.31 11.23
CA ILE A 120 10.95 8.57 11.35
C ILE A 120 11.22 7.08 11.09
N LYS A 121 10.74 6.24 12.00
CA LYS A 121 10.78 4.79 11.83
C LYS A 121 9.41 4.18 12.06
N ILE A 122 8.91 3.48 11.06
CA ILE A 122 7.65 2.77 11.11
C ILE A 122 7.94 1.32 11.48
N ILE A 123 7.22 0.78 12.45
CA ILE A 123 7.41 -0.57 12.96
C ILE A 123 6.07 -1.29 12.94
N GLY A 124 6.06 -2.51 12.44
CA GLY A 124 4.87 -3.34 12.43
C GLY A 124 5.18 -4.82 12.50
N HIS A 125 4.17 -5.62 12.82
CA HIS A 125 4.22 -7.08 12.80
C HIS A 125 3.08 -7.68 11.97
N SER A 126 3.33 -8.75 11.22
CA SER A 126 2.33 -9.45 10.41
C SER A 126 1.62 -8.50 9.44
N MET A 127 0.29 -8.43 9.45
CA MET A 127 -0.47 -7.44 8.66
C MET A 127 -0.02 -5.99 8.96
N GLY A 128 0.33 -5.68 10.21
CA GLY A 128 0.79 -4.35 10.61
C GLY A 128 2.13 -4.00 9.96
N ALA A 129 3.01 -4.99 9.76
CA ALA A 129 4.29 -4.82 9.06
C ALA A 129 4.08 -4.54 7.56
N ALA A 130 3.10 -5.21 6.94
CA ALA A 130 2.72 -4.96 5.56
C ALA A 130 2.15 -3.54 5.37
N ILE A 131 1.26 -3.11 6.26
CA ILE A 131 0.73 -1.74 6.28
C ILE A 131 1.86 -0.73 6.53
N ALA A 132 2.81 -1.05 7.42
CA ALA A 132 3.98 -0.23 7.70
C ALA A 132 4.87 -0.03 6.47
N ALA A 133 5.13 -1.09 5.70
CA ALA A 133 5.88 -1.00 4.46
C ALA A 133 5.20 -0.07 3.46
N ILE A 134 3.90 -0.26 3.19
CA ILE A 134 3.13 0.61 2.27
C ILE A 134 3.06 2.05 2.79
N LEU A 135 2.87 2.26 4.10
CA LEU A 135 2.87 3.59 4.71
C LEU A 135 4.21 4.29 4.48
N THR A 136 5.32 3.55 4.53
CA THR A 136 6.66 4.13 4.34
C THR A 136 6.82 4.72 2.95
N TYR A 137 6.29 4.08 1.90
CA TYR A 137 6.22 4.69 0.57
C TYR A 137 5.48 6.03 0.57
N ILE A 138 4.28 6.04 1.17
CA ILE A 138 3.41 7.23 1.23
C ILE A 138 4.11 8.38 1.97
N LEU A 139 4.77 8.08 3.09
CA LEU A 139 5.50 9.10 3.85
C LEU A 139 6.70 9.63 3.06
N ARG A 140 7.40 8.78 2.31
CA ARG A 140 8.60 9.19 1.57
C ARG A 140 8.32 10.12 0.40
N GLU A 141 7.10 10.12 -0.14
CA GLU A 141 6.65 11.08 -1.15
C GLU A 141 6.48 12.50 -0.58
N ASN A 142 6.30 12.61 0.74
CA ASN A 142 6.33 13.89 1.40
C ASN A 142 7.79 14.34 1.61
N LYS A 143 8.20 15.43 0.95
CA LYS A 143 9.58 15.96 1.04
C LYS A 143 10.11 16.11 2.47
N LYS A 144 9.26 16.47 3.44
CA LYS A 144 9.66 16.64 4.84
C LYS A 144 9.82 15.31 5.59
N LEU A 145 9.23 14.23 5.08
CA LEU A 145 9.21 12.90 5.71
C LEU A 145 9.95 11.85 4.85
N SER A 146 10.73 12.31 3.86
CA SER A 146 11.47 11.48 2.90
C SER A 146 12.51 10.56 3.54
N SER A 147 12.96 10.88 4.75
CA SER A 147 13.89 10.07 5.56
C SER A 147 13.22 8.91 6.30
N SER A 148 11.91 8.69 6.12
CA SER A 148 11.18 7.60 6.77
C SER A 148 11.71 6.23 6.38
N SER A 149 11.83 5.34 7.37
CA SER A 149 12.27 3.95 7.22
C SER A 149 11.32 2.98 7.92
N CYS A 150 11.37 1.69 7.59
CA CYS A 150 10.50 0.66 8.14
C CYS A 150 11.27 -0.52 8.71
N ILE A 151 10.81 -1.06 9.84
CA ILE A 151 11.15 -2.41 10.30
C ILE A 151 9.87 -3.26 10.30
N ALA A 152 9.83 -4.22 9.39
CA ALA A 152 8.69 -5.08 9.12
C ALA A 152 8.94 -6.49 9.67
N PHE A 153 8.30 -6.84 10.78
CA PHE A 153 8.42 -8.18 11.37
C PHE A 153 7.38 -9.14 10.79
N GLY A 154 7.81 -10.21 10.13
CA GLY A 154 6.96 -11.22 9.51
C GLY A 154 5.85 -10.65 8.62
N PRO A 155 6.13 -9.71 7.70
CA PRO A 155 5.10 -9.01 6.95
C PRO A 155 4.24 -9.95 6.11
N ALA A 156 2.93 -9.73 6.12
CA ALA A 156 2.05 -10.37 5.15
C ALA A 156 2.42 -9.90 3.73
N ALA A 157 2.37 -10.80 2.74
CA ALA A 157 2.58 -10.44 1.34
C ALA A 157 1.56 -9.37 0.91
N CYS A 158 2.05 -8.22 0.45
CA CYS A 158 1.22 -7.03 0.29
C CYS A 158 1.46 -6.19 -0.97
N MET A 159 2.49 -6.49 -1.76
CA MET A 159 2.78 -5.79 -3.00
C MET A 159 3.54 -6.67 -3.99
N SER A 160 3.59 -6.23 -5.25
CA SER A 160 4.35 -6.88 -6.32
C SER A 160 5.85 -6.82 -6.07
N TRP A 161 6.59 -7.72 -6.72
CA TRP A 161 8.04 -7.84 -6.58
C TRP A 161 8.78 -6.53 -6.87
N ASP A 162 8.47 -5.85 -7.97
CA ASP A 162 9.16 -4.60 -8.35
C ASP A 162 8.98 -3.49 -7.31
N LEU A 163 7.80 -3.43 -6.68
CA LEU A 163 7.59 -2.56 -5.54
C LEU A 163 8.49 -3.05 -4.40
N ALA A 164 8.36 -4.28 -3.92
CA ALA A 164 9.17 -4.78 -2.80
C ALA A 164 10.69 -4.55 -2.98
N GLU A 165 11.25 -4.84 -4.15
CA GLU A 165 12.67 -4.63 -4.48
C GLU A 165 13.07 -3.15 -4.40
N SER A 166 12.19 -2.23 -4.84
CA SER A 166 12.46 -0.79 -4.74
C SER A 166 12.53 -0.26 -3.30
N SER A 167 12.05 -1.03 -2.31
CA SER A 167 12.10 -0.64 -0.90
C SER A 167 13.35 -1.05 -0.14
N LYS A 168 14.28 -1.80 -0.75
CA LYS A 168 15.42 -2.40 -0.03
C LYS A 168 16.26 -1.40 0.78
N ASP A 169 16.33 -0.15 0.35
CA ASP A 169 17.14 0.89 1.00
C ASP A 169 16.44 1.49 2.24
N PHE A 170 15.14 1.26 2.43
CA PHE A 170 14.36 1.89 3.50
C PHE A 170 13.38 0.97 4.22
N VAL A 171 13.17 -0.27 3.77
CA VAL A 171 12.39 -1.30 4.48
C VAL A 171 13.29 -2.46 4.84
N THR A 172 13.45 -2.70 6.14
CA THR A 172 14.10 -3.91 6.65
C THR A 172 13.04 -4.91 7.06
N THR A 173 13.06 -6.09 6.44
CA THR A 173 12.14 -7.18 6.78
C THR A 173 12.84 -8.21 7.68
N VAL A 174 12.20 -8.58 8.78
CA VAL A 174 12.69 -9.59 9.73
C VAL A 174 11.73 -10.76 9.71
N VAL A 175 12.16 -11.92 9.21
CA VAL A 175 11.36 -13.15 9.12
C VAL A 175 11.96 -14.21 10.03
N ASN A 176 11.14 -14.76 10.93
CA ASN A 176 11.54 -15.94 11.70
C ASN A 176 11.57 -17.15 10.76
N LYS A 177 12.57 -18.03 10.85
CA LYS A 177 12.80 -19.14 9.90
C LYS A 177 11.56 -19.98 9.58
N ASN A 178 10.69 -20.17 10.59
CA ASN A 178 9.49 -21.00 10.49
C ASN A 178 8.20 -20.18 10.25
N ASP A 179 8.30 -18.87 10.01
CA ASP A 179 7.16 -18.00 9.78
C ASP A 179 6.67 -18.11 8.33
N LEU A 180 5.42 -18.58 8.18
CA LEU A 180 4.76 -18.76 6.89
C LEU A 180 4.01 -17.50 6.44
N VAL A 181 3.82 -16.49 7.31
CA VAL A 181 3.04 -15.28 7.00
C VAL A 181 3.57 -14.56 5.75
N PRO A 182 4.89 -14.35 5.57
CA PRO A 182 5.42 -13.75 4.35
C PRO A 182 5.19 -14.60 3.10
N SER A 183 5.06 -15.91 3.27
CA SER A 183 4.81 -16.86 2.18
C SER A 183 3.34 -16.93 1.78
N PHE A 184 2.39 -16.41 2.56
CA PHE A 184 0.97 -16.38 2.21
C PHE A 184 0.62 -15.18 1.32
N GLY A 185 1.02 -15.23 0.05
CA GLY A 185 0.59 -14.29 -0.99
C GLY A 185 -0.50 -14.89 -1.89
N LYS A 186 -1.06 -14.08 -2.80
CA LYS A 186 -2.04 -14.56 -3.80
C LYS A 186 -1.56 -15.77 -4.58
N VAL A 187 -0.28 -15.76 -5.00
CA VAL A 187 0.35 -16.85 -5.74
C VAL A 187 0.32 -18.12 -4.90
N SER A 188 0.82 -18.07 -3.67
CA SER A 188 0.82 -19.21 -2.75
C SER A 188 -0.58 -19.67 -2.35
N ALA A 189 -1.54 -18.75 -2.19
CA ALA A 189 -2.93 -19.10 -1.90
C ALA A 189 -3.61 -19.79 -3.10
N SER A 190 -3.30 -19.33 -4.32
CA SER A 190 -3.78 -19.95 -5.55
C SER A 190 -3.15 -21.32 -5.78
N GLU A 191 -1.85 -21.48 -5.54
CA GLU A 191 -1.16 -22.76 -5.60
C GLU A 191 -1.66 -23.74 -4.53
N LEU A 192 -1.87 -23.26 -3.30
CA LEU A 192 -2.45 -24.08 -2.23
C LEU A 192 -3.86 -24.53 -2.61
N ARG A 193 -4.69 -23.64 -3.15
CA ARG A 193 -6.02 -24.00 -3.66
C ARG A 193 -5.92 -25.07 -4.74
N THR A 194 -5.04 -24.89 -5.72
CA THR A 194 -4.85 -25.87 -6.80
C THR A 194 -4.37 -27.21 -6.27
N LYS A 195 -3.38 -27.23 -5.35
CA LYS A 195 -2.86 -28.45 -4.73
C LYS A 195 -3.90 -29.17 -3.88
N VAL A 196 -4.70 -28.45 -3.11
CA VAL A 196 -5.81 -29.02 -2.32
C VAL A 196 -6.88 -29.60 -3.22
N MET A 197 -7.29 -28.87 -4.27
CA MET A 197 -8.29 -29.34 -5.24
C MET A 197 -7.79 -30.53 -6.08
N ALA A 198 -6.48 -30.61 -6.34
CA ALA A 198 -5.87 -31.73 -7.06
C ALA A 198 -5.57 -32.94 -6.16
N SER A 199 -5.64 -32.81 -4.84
CA SER A 199 -5.38 -33.92 -3.91
C SER A 199 -6.62 -34.80 -3.74
N SER A 200 -6.41 -36.12 -3.65
CA SER A 200 -7.45 -37.15 -3.50
C SER A 200 -8.30 -37.04 -2.21
N TRP A 201 -8.01 -36.05 -1.36
CA TRP A 201 -8.75 -35.72 -0.13
C TRP A 201 -9.94 -34.78 -0.36
N ALA A 202 -10.11 -34.26 -1.59
CA ALA A 202 -11.16 -33.30 -1.93
C ALA A 202 -12.59 -33.74 -1.56
N PRO A 203 -13.00 -35.02 -1.74
CA PRO A 203 -14.37 -35.44 -1.37
C PRO A 203 -14.62 -35.37 0.14
N GLY A 204 -13.68 -35.84 0.97
CA GLY A 204 -13.82 -35.88 2.43
C GLY A 204 -13.65 -34.50 3.10
N LEU A 205 -12.87 -33.60 2.48
CA LEU A 205 -12.71 -32.23 2.98
C LEU A 205 -13.97 -31.40 2.71
N GLN A 206 -14.65 -31.63 1.58
CA GLN A 206 -15.87 -30.91 1.19
C GLN A 206 -17.03 -31.20 2.16
N GLU A 207 -17.19 -32.44 2.61
CA GLU A 207 -18.18 -32.82 3.62
C GLU A 207 -17.86 -32.23 5.01
N HIS A 208 -16.61 -32.21 5.43
CA HIS A 208 -16.20 -31.63 6.72
C HIS A 208 -16.24 -30.09 6.75
N ILE A 209 -16.00 -29.42 5.62
CA ILE A 209 -16.06 -27.96 5.51
C ILE A 209 -17.52 -27.46 5.46
N GLN A 210 -18.44 -28.23 4.87
CA GLN A 210 -19.87 -27.92 4.93
C GLN A 210 -20.41 -27.98 6.38
N GLN A 211 -19.88 -28.87 7.22
CA GLN A 211 -20.25 -28.91 8.64
C GLN A 211 -19.62 -27.81 9.49
N LYS A 212 -18.43 -27.28 9.13
CA LYS A 212 -17.72 -26.27 9.93
C LYS A 212 -17.72 -24.89 9.28
N ARG A 213 -18.84 -24.17 9.40
CA ARG A 213 -19.03 -22.69 9.50
C ARG A 213 -17.92 -21.77 8.92
N LEU A 214 -17.37 -22.02 7.74
CA LEU A 214 -16.34 -21.17 7.12
C LEU A 214 -16.85 -20.51 5.82
N LEU A 215 -17.75 -21.19 5.10
CA LEU A 215 -18.26 -20.70 3.80
C LEU A 215 -19.23 -19.52 3.92
N SER A 216 -19.92 -19.34 5.05
CA SER A 216 -20.80 -18.18 5.27
C SER A 216 -20.00 -16.86 5.40
N PHE A 217 -18.75 -16.92 5.87
CA PHE A 217 -17.89 -15.74 6.00
C PHE A 217 -17.31 -15.28 4.66
N ILE A 218 -17.02 -16.20 3.75
CA ILE A 218 -16.43 -15.89 2.44
C ILE A 218 -17.49 -15.26 1.52
N ASN A 219 -18.73 -15.77 1.53
CA ASN A 219 -19.82 -15.19 0.73
C ASN A 219 -20.24 -13.80 1.26
N HIS A 220 -20.32 -13.59 2.58
CA HIS A 220 -20.65 -12.26 3.12
C HIS A 220 -19.58 -11.19 2.85
N SER A 221 -18.32 -11.60 2.68
CA SER A 221 -17.22 -10.67 2.37
C SER A 221 -17.34 -10.11 0.94
N LEU A 222 -17.83 -10.91 -0.02
CA LEU A 222 -18.05 -10.48 -1.40
C LEU A 222 -19.26 -9.54 -1.52
N ASP A 223 -20.34 -9.81 -0.78
CA ASP A 223 -21.54 -8.96 -0.80
C ASP A 223 -21.32 -7.59 -0.14
N LEU A 224 -20.48 -7.52 0.91
CA LEU A 224 -20.12 -6.24 1.55
C LEU A 224 -19.13 -5.39 0.73
N ILE A 225 -18.28 -6.02 -0.08
CA ILE A 225 -17.40 -5.30 -1.00
C ILE A 225 -18.21 -4.69 -2.15
N ARG A 226 -19.28 -5.36 -2.58
CA ARG A 226 -20.18 -4.87 -3.63
C ARG A 226 -21.00 -3.63 -3.21
N SER A 227 -21.26 -3.45 -1.91
CA SER A 227 -22.04 -2.31 -1.40
C SER A 227 -21.22 -1.05 -1.10
N TYR A 228 -19.89 -1.15 -1.04
CA TYR A 228 -19.00 -0.01 -0.72
C TYR A 228 -18.10 0.45 -1.88
N ILE A 229 -18.19 -0.18 -3.05
CA ILE A 229 -17.57 0.32 -4.28
C ILE A 229 -18.63 1.09 -5.06
N PRO A 230 -18.56 2.43 -5.16
CA PRO A 230 -19.37 3.13 -6.15
C PRO A 230 -18.94 2.63 -7.53
N PHE A 231 -19.88 1.97 -8.18
CA PHE A 231 -19.86 1.53 -9.56
C PHE A 231 -19.50 2.71 -10.48
N VAL A 232 -18.30 2.69 -11.07
CA VAL A 232 -18.04 3.39 -12.32
C VAL A 232 -18.12 2.35 -13.43
N SER A 233 -19.28 2.24 -14.05
CA SER A 233 -19.46 1.58 -15.34
C SER A 233 -18.80 2.40 -16.45
N SER A 234 -17.80 1.84 -17.10
CA SER A 234 -17.42 2.12 -18.50
C SER A 234 -18.44 1.48 -19.47
N PRO A 235 -18.46 1.73 -20.81
CA PRO A 235 -17.79 2.73 -21.65
C PRO A 235 -18.76 3.49 -22.61
N SER A 236 -18.43 4.72 -23.01
CA SER A 236 -18.83 5.23 -24.34
C SER A 236 -17.85 6.30 -24.81
N SER A 237 -17.35 6.03 -26.01
CA SER A 237 -16.51 6.85 -26.85
C SER A 237 -16.94 8.31 -26.94
N LYS A 238 -15.99 9.23 -26.67
CA LYS A 238 -15.64 10.39 -27.50
C LYS A 238 -14.52 11.13 -26.79
N VAL A 239 -13.27 10.76 -27.09
CA VAL A 239 -12.14 11.64 -26.81
C VAL A 239 -12.02 12.56 -28.01
N ALA A 240 -12.37 13.83 -27.78
CA ALA A 240 -12.09 14.92 -28.69
C ALA A 240 -10.59 15.25 -28.64
N ASP A 241 -10.02 15.44 -29.83
CA ASP A 241 -8.79 16.14 -30.18
C ASP A 241 -7.60 16.10 -29.21
N VAL A 242 -6.67 15.19 -29.53
CA VAL A 242 -5.24 15.38 -29.26
C VAL A 242 -4.74 16.49 -30.19
N GLY A 243 -4.69 17.72 -29.68
CA GLY A 243 -4.11 18.87 -30.34
C GLY A 243 -3.37 19.77 -29.35
N MET A 244 -2.07 19.93 -29.57
CA MET A 244 -1.13 20.85 -28.89
C MET A 244 -0.68 20.52 -27.46
N LEU A 245 0.55 19.99 -27.35
CA LEU A 245 1.70 20.81 -26.96
C LEU A 245 2.99 20.23 -27.57
N ARG A 246 3.64 21.10 -28.35
CA ARG A 246 4.79 20.87 -29.23
C ARG A 246 6.03 20.38 -28.48
N SER A 247 6.67 19.36 -29.05
CA SER A 247 8.10 19.10 -28.90
C SER A 247 8.93 20.15 -29.66
N CYS A 248 9.98 20.64 -29.01
CA CYS A 248 10.97 21.54 -29.58
C CYS A 248 11.72 20.91 -30.76
N THR A 249 12.02 21.79 -31.71
CA THR A 249 12.63 21.63 -33.02
C THR A 249 14.05 21.06 -33.03
N THR A 250 14.37 20.25 -34.05
CA THR A 250 15.65 20.34 -34.78
C THR A 250 15.47 20.12 -36.29
N LYS A 251 15.79 21.19 -37.02
CA LYS A 251 16.48 21.29 -38.33
C LYS A 251 15.86 20.73 -39.63
N ALA A 252 15.70 21.69 -40.57
CA ALA A 252 16.24 21.74 -41.94
C ALA A 252 15.25 21.66 -43.13
N GLY A 253 15.43 22.60 -44.08
CA GLY A 253 15.01 22.49 -45.49
C GLY A 253 13.72 23.25 -45.89
N MET A 254 13.71 24.58 -46.07
CA MET A 254 13.98 25.35 -47.30
C MET A 254 12.95 25.23 -48.46
N LYS A 255 12.45 26.42 -48.88
CA LYS A 255 11.84 26.86 -50.19
C LYS A 255 10.33 26.63 -50.40
N HIS A 256 9.54 27.73 -50.43
CA HIS A 256 8.97 28.46 -51.61
C HIS A 256 7.80 27.69 -52.28
N SER A 257 6.71 28.24 -52.83
CA SER A 257 6.13 29.58 -53.01
C SER A 257 4.79 29.36 -53.76
N LYS A 258 3.72 30.09 -53.36
CA LYS A 258 2.58 30.64 -54.14
C LYS A 258 1.83 29.84 -55.24
N GLY A 259 0.49 29.99 -55.21
CA GLY A 259 -0.40 30.16 -56.38
C GLY A 259 -1.28 28.94 -56.70
N VAL A 260 -2.60 28.92 -56.45
CA VAL A 260 -3.74 29.62 -57.08
C VAL A 260 -4.30 28.91 -58.34
N HIS A 261 -5.64 28.72 -58.33
CA HIS A 261 -6.60 28.36 -59.39
C HIS A 261 -6.64 26.90 -59.90
N LYS A 262 -7.73 26.36 -60.48
CA LYS A 262 -9.22 26.38 -60.39
C LYS A 262 -9.68 25.51 -61.60
N VAL A 263 -10.86 24.87 -61.54
CA VAL A 263 -11.65 24.29 -62.67
C VAL A 263 -11.13 22.94 -63.23
N VAL A 264 -11.77 21.77 -63.03
CA VAL A 264 -13.08 21.21 -63.43
C VAL A 264 -13.12 20.56 -64.83
N LYS A 265 -13.53 19.28 -64.83
CA LYS A 265 -14.23 18.42 -65.83
C LYS A 265 -13.47 17.53 -66.84
N LYS A 266 -13.50 16.23 -66.48
CA LYS A 266 -13.82 14.98 -67.22
C LYS A 266 -14.05 14.98 -68.76
N HIS A 267 -13.41 13.96 -69.35
CA HIS A 267 -13.86 12.99 -70.40
C HIS A 267 -14.09 13.52 -71.82
N SER A 268 -13.25 13.17 -72.82
CA SER A 268 -12.96 11.88 -73.49
C SER A 268 -13.83 11.65 -74.74
N ALA A 269 -13.29 12.07 -75.88
CA ALA A 269 -13.31 11.48 -77.22
C ALA A 269 -12.85 12.56 -78.21
#